data_AF-A0A7S3RGB4-F1
#
_entry.id   AF-A0A7S3RGB4-F1
#
_cell.length_a   1.000
_cell.length_b   1.000
_cell.length_c   1.000
_cell.angle_alpha   90.00
_cell.angle_beta   90.00
_cell.angle_gamma   90.00
#
_symmetry.space_group_name_H-M   'P 1'
#
loop_
_entity.id
_entity.type
_entity.pdbx_description
1 polymer ?
#
loop_
_entity_poly.entity_id
_entity_poly.type
_entity_poly.pdbx_seq_one_letter_code
_entity_poly.pdbx_strand_id
1 'polypeptide(L)'
;MGMHIENLTNLFDATTFSDPKDGAKACRKACLSYLLCQIWEYSDVYGCFIEDSQKDNVHYPLVDNGYDMDTNGPIAPTIIAGEYIQHLCPTADFIPPPLDQATGDGGVVVSAKVP
;
A
#
# COMPACT_ATOMS: atom_id res chain seq x y z
N MET A 1 -9.97 21.39 -0.88
CA MET A 1 -8.59 21.20 -0.41
C MET A 1 -8.28 19.74 -0.54
N GLY A 2 -7.32 19.40 -1.40
CA GLY A 2 -6.74 18.07 -1.41
C GLY A 2 -5.41 18.09 -0.66
N MET A 3 -4.76 16.94 -0.58
CA MET A 3 -3.45 16.74 0.02
C MET A 3 -2.60 15.99 -1.00
N HIS A 4 -1.30 16.28 -1.04
CA HIS A 4 -0.34 15.51 -1.79
C HIS A 4 0.74 14.98 -0.84
N ILE A 5 1.02 13.69 -0.91
CA ILE A 5 2.12 13.06 -0.17
C ILE A 5 3.35 13.05 -1.07
N GLU A 6 4.45 13.58 -0.55
CA GLU A 6 5.71 13.66 -1.27
C GLU A 6 6.41 12.29 -1.34
N ASN A 7 7.41 12.16 -2.23
CA ASN A 7 8.19 10.94 -2.46
C ASN A 7 7.39 9.73 -2.97
N LEU A 8 6.21 9.95 -3.54
CA LEU A 8 5.51 8.91 -4.29
C LEU A 8 6.03 8.82 -5.73
N THR A 9 6.10 7.59 -6.25
CA THR A 9 6.47 7.33 -7.64
C THR A 9 5.28 7.51 -8.56
N ASN A 10 5.42 8.36 -9.59
CA ASN A 10 4.44 8.43 -10.66
C ASN A 10 4.52 7.18 -11.55
N LEU A 11 3.44 6.41 -11.63
CA LEU A 11 3.36 5.15 -12.37
C LEU A 11 2.84 5.34 -13.79
N PHE A 12 1.87 6.24 -13.98
CA PHE A 12 1.27 6.56 -15.28
C PHE A 12 0.54 7.90 -15.26
N ASP A 13 0.47 8.57 -16.41
CA ASP A 13 -0.15 9.89 -16.58
C ASP A 13 -1.70 9.83 -16.54
N ALA A 14 -2.34 10.95 -16.21
CA ALA A 14 -3.81 11.07 -16.17
C ALA A 14 -4.49 10.74 -17.51
N THR A 15 -3.78 10.91 -18.62
CA THR A 15 -4.28 10.63 -19.99
C THR A 15 -4.31 9.14 -20.34
N THR A 16 -3.74 8.28 -19.50
CA THR A 16 -3.71 6.82 -19.70
C THR A 16 -5.12 6.22 -19.72
N PHE A 17 -6.06 6.83 -18.98
CA PHE A 17 -7.45 6.39 -18.89
C PHE A 17 -8.38 7.54 -19.28
N SER A 18 -9.42 7.26 -20.06
CA SER A 18 -10.39 8.27 -20.48
C SER A 18 -11.34 8.72 -19.36
N ASP A 19 -11.65 7.82 -18.41
CA ASP A 19 -12.40 8.13 -17.20
C ASP A 19 -11.43 8.17 -16.00
N PRO A 20 -11.32 9.32 -15.29
CA PRO A 20 -10.53 9.43 -14.06
C PRO A 20 -10.86 8.37 -13.01
N LYS A 21 -12.11 7.88 -12.95
CA LYS A 21 -12.51 6.82 -12.03
C LYS A 21 -11.83 5.48 -12.35
N ASP A 22 -11.61 5.20 -13.63
CA ASP A 22 -10.91 3.98 -14.03
C ASP A 22 -9.40 4.12 -13.81
N GLY A 23 -8.84 5.32 -14.00
CA GLY A 23 -7.47 5.65 -13.60
C GLY A 23 -7.23 5.46 -12.10
N ALA A 24 -8.12 5.97 -11.24
CA ALA A 24 -8.04 5.77 -9.79
C ALA A 24 -8.14 4.28 -9.40
N LYS A 25 -9.06 3.51 -10.01
CA LYS A 25 -9.15 2.06 -9.79
C LYS A 25 -7.87 1.33 -10.22
N ALA A 26 -7.27 1.73 -11.34
CA ALA A 26 -6.03 1.15 -11.81
C ALA A 26 -4.86 1.48 -10.86
N CYS A 27 -4.80 2.72 -10.38
CA CYS A 27 -3.79 3.17 -9.42
C CYS A 27 -3.85 2.37 -8.11
N ARG A 28 -5.06 2.23 -7.55
CA ARG A 28 -5.33 1.38 -6.38
C ARG A 28 -4.86 -0.06 -6.59
N LYS A 29 -5.20 -0.66 -7.73
CA LYS A 29 -4.80 -2.04 -8.04
C LYS A 29 -3.29 -2.19 -8.19
N ALA A 30 -2.62 -1.19 -8.76
CA ALA A 30 -1.17 -1.18 -8.89
C ALA A 30 -0.51 -1.18 -7.50
N CYS A 31 -0.93 -0.29 -6.60
CA CYS A 31 -0.44 -0.28 -5.22
C CYS A 31 -0.71 -1.62 -4.52
N LEU A 32 -1.94 -2.17 -4.61
CA LEU A 32 -2.28 -3.48 -4.02
C LEU A 32 -1.50 -4.67 -4.60
N SER A 33 -0.95 -4.54 -5.80
CA SER A 33 -0.10 -5.58 -6.41
C SER A 33 1.32 -5.59 -5.83
N TYR A 34 1.70 -4.54 -5.10
CA TYR A 34 2.98 -4.39 -4.44
C TYR A 34 2.81 -4.41 -2.92
N LEU A 35 3.24 -5.50 -2.27
CA LEU A 35 3.02 -5.75 -0.84
C LEU A 35 3.55 -4.63 0.09
N LEU A 36 4.57 -3.89 -0.34
CA LEU A 36 5.16 -2.82 0.45
C LEU A 36 4.52 -1.45 0.18
N CYS A 37 3.64 -1.32 -0.81
CA CYS A 37 2.91 -0.08 -1.06
C CYS A 37 1.86 0.13 0.03
N GLN A 38 2.02 1.17 0.84
CA GLN A 38 1.02 1.56 1.84
C GLN A 38 0.22 2.76 1.36
N ILE A 39 0.75 3.59 0.47
CA ILE A 39 0.10 4.84 0.05
C ILE A 39 -0.04 4.87 -1.47
N TRP A 40 -1.22 5.31 -1.92
CA TRP A 40 -1.41 5.73 -3.30
C TRP A 40 -2.31 6.96 -3.38
N GLU A 41 -2.06 7.78 -4.40
CA GLU A 41 -2.84 8.97 -4.73
C GLU A 41 -3.09 9.00 -6.25
N TYR A 42 -4.26 9.48 -6.66
CA TYR A 42 -4.58 9.71 -8.06
C TYR A 42 -4.95 11.17 -8.29
N SER A 43 -4.17 11.80 -9.16
CA SER A 43 -4.39 13.14 -9.69
C SER A 43 -5.16 13.06 -11.02
N ASP A 44 -6.19 13.90 -11.18
CA ASP A 44 -6.87 14.07 -12.46
C ASP A 44 -6.06 14.87 -13.49
N VAL A 45 -4.91 15.42 -13.10
CA VAL A 45 -3.97 16.16 -13.95
C VAL A 45 -2.69 15.36 -14.21
N TYR A 46 -2.11 14.76 -13.17
CA TYR A 46 -0.78 14.13 -13.21
C TYR A 46 -0.82 12.59 -13.19
N GLY A 47 -1.97 11.99 -12.93
CA GLY A 47 -2.14 10.54 -12.94
C GLY A 47 -1.83 9.87 -11.61
N CYS A 48 -1.25 8.68 -11.67
CA CYS A 48 -1.13 7.79 -10.52
C CYS A 48 0.20 7.92 -9.81
N PHE A 49 0.15 8.15 -8.50
CA PHE A 49 1.29 8.14 -7.59
C PHE A 49 1.16 6.98 -6.62
N ILE A 50 2.20 6.17 -6.49
CA ILE A 50 2.25 5.03 -5.55
C ILE A 50 3.53 5.07 -4.73
N GLU A 51 3.49 4.52 -3.52
CA GLU A 51 4.68 4.26 -2.74
C GLU A 51 5.51 3.14 -3.37
N ASP A 52 6.79 3.42 -3.62
CA ASP A 52 7.77 2.47 -4.14
C ASP A 52 9.03 2.55 -3.28
N SER A 53 9.08 1.75 -2.22
CA SER A 53 10.17 1.77 -1.22
C SER A 53 11.54 1.37 -1.79
N GLN A 54 11.61 0.91 -3.06
CA GLN A 54 12.86 0.64 -3.75
C GLN A 54 13.44 1.90 -4.42
N LYS A 55 12.62 2.91 -4.67
CA LYS A 55 13.05 4.19 -5.27
C LYS A 55 13.21 5.26 -4.20
N ASP A 56 12.15 5.53 -3.47
CA ASP A 56 12.08 6.58 -2.46
C ASP A 56 11.25 6.08 -1.27
N ASN A 57 11.46 6.69 -0.10
CA ASN A 57 10.68 6.36 1.09
C ASN A 57 9.79 7.54 1.47
N VAL A 58 8.53 7.23 1.74
CA VAL A 58 7.62 8.19 2.34
C VAL A 58 8.06 8.46 3.77
N HIS A 59 8.11 9.73 4.16
CA HIS A 59 8.52 10.10 5.50
C HIS A 59 7.43 9.82 6.53
N TYR A 60 7.86 9.51 7.75
CA TYR A 60 6.99 9.31 8.88
C TYR A 60 7.52 10.04 10.12
N PRO A 61 6.67 10.73 10.90
CA PRO A 61 5.22 10.92 10.67
C PRO A 61 4.94 11.89 9.52
N LEU A 62 3.83 11.68 8.80
CA LEU A 62 3.37 12.62 7.77
C LEU A 62 2.94 13.95 8.40
N VAL A 63 3.70 15.02 8.15
CA VAL A 63 3.38 16.39 8.61
C VAL A 63 3.30 17.35 7.42
N ASP A 64 2.39 18.32 7.51
CA ASP A 64 2.19 19.34 6.46
C ASP A 64 3.31 20.40 6.55
N ASN A 65 4.44 20.09 5.91
CA ASN A 65 5.64 20.93 5.88
C ASN A 65 6.17 21.17 4.46
N GLY A 66 5.44 20.71 3.43
CA GLY A 66 5.85 20.77 2.03
C GLY A 66 6.97 19.80 1.65
N TYR A 67 7.39 18.91 2.58
CA TYR A 67 8.45 17.92 2.38
C TYR A 67 7.97 16.49 2.60
N ASP A 68 7.06 16.27 3.55
CA ASP A 68 6.41 14.98 3.79
C ASP A 68 5.03 14.94 3.14
N MET A 69 4.33 16.07 3.23
CA MET A 69 3.02 16.32 2.63
C MET A 69 2.90 17.81 2.34
N ASP A 70 2.15 18.14 1.29
CA ASP A 70 1.73 19.50 1.00
C ASP A 70 0.21 19.57 0.81
N THR A 71 -0.47 20.43 1.56
CA THR A 71 -1.91 20.72 1.39
C THR A 71 -2.20 21.98 0.56
N ASN A 72 -1.18 22.80 0.31
CA ASN A 72 -1.28 24.10 -0.36
C ASN A 72 -0.57 24.14 -1.72
N GLY A 73 0.20 23.11 -2.04
CA GLY A 73 0.94 22.94 -3.28
C GLY A 73 0.05 22.79 -4.50
N PRO A 74 0.61 22.96 -5.72
CA PRO A 74 -0.14 22.93 -6.96
C PRO A 74 -0.72 21.54 -7.29
N ILE A 75 -0.12 20.47 -6.78
CA ILE A 75 -0.58 19.09 -7.01
C ILE A 75 -1.75 18.75 -6.08
N ALA A 76 -1.71 19.19 -4.82
CA ALA A 76 -2.71 18.89 -3.80
C ALA A 76 -4.17 19.08 -4.26
N PRO A 77 -4.59 20.18 -4.92
CA PRO A 77 -5.98 20.35 -5.35
C PRO A 77 -6.40 19.42 -6.50
N THR A 78 -5.45 18.76 -7.17
CA THR A 78 -5.71 17.83 -8.28
C THR A 78 -5.88 16.38 -7.81
N ILE A 79 -5.53 16.08 -6.55
CA ILE A 79 -5.71 14.75 -5.98
C ILE A 79 -7.20 14.51 -5.72
N ILE A 80 -7.77 13.54 -6.44
CA ILE A 80 -9.21 13.23 -6.38
C ILE A 80 -9.52 11.88 -5.70
N ALA A 81 -8.51 11.06 -5.47
CA ALA A 81 -8.62 9.79 -4.77
C ALA A 81 -7.27 9.38 -4.16
N GLY A 82 -7.31 8.62 -3.07
CA GLY A 82 -6.14 8.04 -2.44
C GLY A 82 -6.52 7.21 -1.23
N GLU A 83 -5.62 6.32 -0.80
CA GLU A 83 -5.82 5.49 0.40
C GLU A 83 -4.48 5.29 1.13
N TYR A 84 -4.58 5.09 2.45
CA TYR A 84 -3.55 4.44 3.25
C TYR A 84 -3.98 2.99 3.50
N ILE A 85 -3.10 2.06 3.14
CA ILE A 85 -3.33 0.62 3.13
C ILE A 85 -2.37 -0.02 4.13
N GLN A 86 -2.91 -0.88 4.99
CA GLN A 86 -2.12 -1.72 5.87
C GLN A 86 -2.38 -3.19 5.55
N HIS A 87 -1.32 -3.86 5.12
CA HIS A 87 -1.33 -5.30 4.91
C HIS A 87 -1.19 -6.01 6.26
N LEU A 88 -2.31 -6.45 6.80
CA LEU A 88 -2.30 -7.32 7.97
C LEU A 88 -2.20 -8.77 7.48
N CYS A 89 -1.12 -9.44 7.86
CA CYS A 89 -1.14 -10.90 7.85
C CYS A 89 -2.31 -11.32 8.74
N PRO A 90 -3.22 -12.20 8.27
CA PRO A 90 -4.11 -12.88 9.18
C PRO A 90 -3.24 -13.42 10.29
N THR A 91 -3.60 -13.14 11.54
CA THR A 91 -3.04 -13.94 12.63
C THR A 91 -3.33 -15.36 12.21
N ALA A 92 -2.30 -16.15 11.90
CA ALA A 92 -2.48 -17.58 11.97
C ALA A 92 -3.18 -17.78 13.32
N ASP A 93 -4.27 -18.57 13.36
CA ASP A 93 -4.54 -19.29 14.60
C ASP A 93 -3.18 -19.79 15.05
N PHE A 94 -2.64 -19.23 16.13
CA PHE A 94 -1.21 -19.27 16.40
C PHE A 94 -0.81 -20.75 16.48
N ILE A 95 -0.33 -21.34 15.38
CA ILE A 95 0.29 -22.64 15.37
C ILE A 95 1.71 -22.27 15.74
N PRO A 96 2.12 -22.37 17.03
CA PRO A 96 3.52 -22.22 17.33
C PRO A 96 4.26 -23.17 16.37
N PRO A 97 5.35 -22.73 15.72
CA PRO A 97 6.21 -23.68 15.03
C PRO A 97 6.42 -24.86 15.98
N PRO A 98 6.37 -26.13 15.52
CA PRO A 98 6.63 -27.25 16.40
C PRO A 98 7.89 -26.88 17.17
N LEU A 99 7.73 -26.64 18.47
CA LEU A 99 8.89 -26.48 19.32
C LEU A 99 9.59 -27.80 19.09
N ASP A 100 10.78 -27.77 18.47
CA ASP A 100 11.61 -28.95 18.41
C ASP A 100 11.67 -29.43 19.85
N GLN A 101 10.91 -30.48 20.12
CA GLN A 101 10.84 -31.09 21.43
C GLN A 101 12.26 -31.61 21.59
N ALA A 102 13.03 -30.90 22.41
CA ALA A 102 14.28 -31.42 22.90
C ALA A 102 13.92 -32.76 23.54
N THR A 103 14.22 -33.82 22.79
CA THR A 103 14.32 -35.22 23.17
C THR A 103 13.04 -35.93 23.66
N GLY A 104 12.61 -36.92 22.87
CA GLY A 104 12.10 -38.18 23.43
C GLY A 104 10.66 -38.56 23.04
N ASP A 105 10.57 -39.45 22.06
CA ASP A 105 9.53 -40.47 21.87
C ASP A 105 8.07 -40.08 21.54
N GLY A 106 7.62 -40.58 20.38
CA GLY A 106 6.21 -40.90 20.12
C GLY A 106 5.51 -39.94 19.18
N GLY A 107 5.36 -40.36 17.91
CA GLY A 107 4.72 -39.55 16.87
C GLY A 107 3.24 -39.24 17.11
N VAL A 108 2.79 -38.14 16.53
CA VAL A 108 1.36 -37.86 16.31
C VAL A 108 1.20 -37.33 14.88
N VAL A 109 0.55 -38.14 14.02
CA VAL A 109 0.02 -37.68 12.74
C VAL A 109 -1.33 -37.03 12.99
N VAL A 110 -1.48 -35.74 12.69
CA VAL A 110 -2.78 -35.06 12.76
C VAL A 110 -3.32 -34.90 11.34
N SER A 111 -4.27 -35.76 10.98
CA SER A 111 -5.08 -35.57 9.76
C SER A 111 -6.10 -34.45 9.99
N ALA A 112 -5.94 -33.34 9.28
CA ALA A 112 -6.96 -32.30 9.21
C ALA A 112 -8.09 -32.74 8.27
N LYS A 113 -9.31 -32.89 8.78
CA LYS A 113 -10.51 -33.03 7.96
C LYS A 113 -11.01 -31.63 7.62
N VAL A 114 -10.90 -31.27 6.34
CA VAL A 114 -11.46 -30.03 5.78
C VAL A 114 -12.98 -30.23 5.58
N PRO A 115 -13.83 -29.24 5.94
CA PRO A 115 -15.28 -29.32 5.71
C PRO A 115 -15.66 -29.35 4.22
#